data_AF-A0A1V5ZXT7-F1
#
_entry.id   AF-A0A1V5ZXT7-F1
#
_cell.length_a   1.000
_cell.length_b   1.000
_cell.length_c   1.000
_cell.angle_alpha   90.00
_cell.angle_beta   90.00
_cell.angle_gamma   90.00
#
_symmetry.space_group_name_H-M   'P 1'
#
loop_
_entity.id
_entity.type
_entity.pdbx_description
1 polymer ?
#
loop_
_entity_poly.entity_id
_entity_poly.type
_entity_poly.pdbx_seq_one_letter_code
_entity_poly.pdbx_strand_id
1 'polypeptide(L)'
;MPLAEKLNNQQLHEFKKIQEDDFEGYFEAGEPRPLIPEGIYKARFIEIQKGQWNGTPKIYLWFQIIEPYEYEGVKIRMLMNAYRKPSNGSNYYKAWVIANGSKPARIDRMSPDIFKGRIFEVFVETVKPKNKAGFYEPESLHYSKIACLIKYIE
;
A
#
# COMPACT_ATOMS: atom_id res chain seq x y z
N MET A 1 6.96 -22.24 -22.08
CA MET A 1 8.12 -21.66 -21.38
C MET A 1 8.00 -21.99 -19.89
N PRO A 2 8.99 -22.63 -19.26
CA PRO A 2 8.90 -23.10 -17.87
C PRO A 2 9.05 -21.93 -16.88
N LEU A 3 8.42 -22.06 -15.70
CA LEU A 3 8.25 -21.06 -14.64
C LEU A 3 9.54 -20.48 -14.03
N ALA A 4 10.72 -21.00 -14.39
CA ALA A 4 11.99 -20.79 -13.71
C ALA A 4 12.71 -19.45 -14.03
N GLU A 5 12.29 -18.71 -15.06
CA GLU A 5 13.05 -17.55 -15.56
C GLU A 5 12.72 -16.19 -14.89
N LYS A 6 12.08 -16.16 -13.72
CA LYS A 6 11.69 -14.88 -13.06
C LYS A 6 12.03 -14.77 -11.57
N LEU A 7 12.93 -15.58 -11.06
CA LEU A 7 13.41 -15.42 -9.68
C LEU A 7 14.68 -14.56 -9.70
N ASN A 8 14.72 -13.52 -8.87
CA ASN A 8 15.95 -12.74 -8.69
C ASN A 8 16.98 -13.54 -7.88
N ASN A 9 18.24 -13.08 -7.85
CA ASN A 9 19.33 -13.81 -7.20
C ASN A 9 19.11 -14.08 -5.71
N GLN A 10 18.35 -13.22 -5.01
CA GLN A 10 18.00 -13.42 -3.61
C GLN A 10 16.99 -14.55 -3.45
N GLN A 11 15.94 -14.57 -4.29
CA GLN A 11 14.94 -15.63 -4.29
C GLN A 11 15.53 -16.98 -4.73
N LEU A 12 16.48 -16.99 -5.67
CA LEU A 12 17.22 -18.19 -6.05
C LEU A 12 18.11 -18.72 -4.92
N HIS A 13 18.69 -17.82 -4.12
CA HIS A 13 19.50 -18.21 -2.97
C HIS A 13 18.65 -18.77 -1.82
N GLU A 14 17.50 -18.15 -1.52
CA GLU A 14 16.50 -18.66 -0.57
C GLU A 14 15.97 -20.03 -1.02
N PHE A 15 15.68 -20.19 -2.31
CA PHE A 15 15.21 -21.47 -2.87
C PHE A 15 16.28 -22.58 -2.78
N LYS A 16 17.55 -22.24 -2.97
CA LYS A 16 18.67 -23.19 -2.79
C LYS A 16 18.85 -23.59 -1.31
N LYS A 17 18.72 -22.65 -0.38
CA LYS A 17 18.73 -22.96 1.07
C LYS A 17 17.59 -23.92 1.45
N ILE A 18 16.39 -23.69 0.91
CA ILE A 18 15.23 -24.59 1.09
C ILE A 18 15.48 -26.02 0.55
N GLN A 19 16.36 -26.18 -0.44
CA GLN A 19 16.74 -27.49 -1.00
C GLN A 19 17.88 -28.20 -0.24
N GLU A 20 18.74 -27.45 0.46
CA GLU A 20 19.91 -27.96 1.17
C GLU A 20 19.62 -28.31 2.63
N ASP A 21 18.68 -27.60 3.26
CA ASP A 21 18.09 -28.03 4.53
C ASP A 21 17.04 -29.12 4.21
N ASP A 22 17.12 -30.28 4.86
CA ASP A 22 16.09 -31.33 4.80
C ASP A 22 14.72 -30.70 5.08
N PHE A 23 13.98 -30.37 4.02
CA PHE A 23 12.76 -29.57 4.07
C PHE A 23 11.71 -30.30 4.90
N GLU A 24 11.64 -30.01 6.20
CA GLU A 24 10.61 -30.51 7.13
C GLU A 24 9.19 -30.05 6.75
N GLY A 25 9.06 -29.24 5.69
CA GLY A 25 7.85 -29.28 4.87
C GLY A 25 6.79 -28.25 5.18
N TYR A 26 7.08 -27.19 5.92
CA TYR A 26 6.08 -26.18 6.27
C TYR A 26 6.47 -24.76 5.86
N PHE A 27 5.45 -23.96 5.59
CA PHE A 27 5.57 -22.52 5.34
C PHE A 27 4.87 -21.77 6.46
N GLU A 28 5.49 -20.69 6.93
CA GLU A 28 4.87 -19.80 7.91
C GLU A 28 4.02 -18.75 7.19
N ALA A 29 2.80 -18.56 7.69
CA ALA A 29 1.95 -17.47 7.20
C ALA A 29 2.51 -16.12 7.67
N GLY A 30 2.55 -15.14 6.77
CA GLY A 30 2.82 -13.76 7.17
C GLY A 30 1.67 -13.16 7.99
N GLU A 31 1.90 -11.99 8.57
CA GLU A 31 0.87 -11.28 9.34
C GLU A 31 -0.40 -11.05 8.51
N PRO A 32 -1.60 -11.28 9.09
CA PRO A 32 -2.84 -11.02 8.40
C PRO A 32 -2.99 -9.53 8.11
N ARG A 33 -3.54 -9.20 6.93
CA ARG A 33 -3.87 -7.81 6.63
C ARG A 33 -5.08 -7.40 7.47
N PRO A 34 -5.10 -6.16 8.00
CA PRO A 34 -6.23 -5.71 8.80
C PRO A 34 -7.49 -5.64 7.94
N LEU A 35 -8.61 -5.97 8.56
CA LEU A 35 -9.96 -5.79 8.02
C LEU A 35 -10.79 -5.05 9.08
N ILE A 36 -10.92 -3.74 8.89
CA ILE A 36 -11.71 -2.84 9.73
C ILE A 36 -12.88 -2.28 8.93
N PRO A 37 -13.97 -1.80 9.58
CA PRO A 37 -15.13 -1.24 8.89
C PRO A 37 -14.77 -0.11 7.92
N GLU A 38 -15.50 -0.02 6.82
CA GLU A 38 -15.36 1.10 5.90
C GLU A 38 -15.79 2.40 6.58
N GLY A 39 -15.10 3.50 6.30
CA GLY A 39 -15.42 4.76 6.94
C GLY A 39 -14.30 5.79 6.91
N ILE A 40 -14.55 6.89 7.61
CA ILE A 40 -13.59 7.98 7.78
C ILE A 40 -12.83 7.76 9.08
N TYR A 41 -11.52 7.85 8.99
CA TYR A 41 -10.60 7.68 10.11
C TYR A 41 -9.63 8.85 10.16
N LYS A 42 -9.13 9.18 11.36
CA LYS A 42 -7.91 9.97 11.45
C LYS A 42 -6.73 9.02 11.48
N ALA A 43 -5.72 9.32 10.66
CA ALA A 43 -4.54 8.48 10.55
C ALA A 43 -3.26 9.30 10.42
N ARG A 44 -2.21 8.88 11.13
CA ARG A 44 -0.86 9.45 11.08
C ARG A 44 -0.03 8.73 10.04
N PHE A 45 0.67 9.47 9.19
CA PHE A 45 1.63 8.90 8.26
C PHE A 45 2.83 8.29 9.01
N ILE A 46 3.22 7.07 8.63
CA ILE A 46 4.35 6.34 9.22
C ILE A 46 5.54 6.29 8.27
N GLU A 47 5.34 5.75 7.06
CA GLU A 47 6.43 5.46 6.13
C GLU A 47 5.99 5.39 4.66
N ILE A 48 6.98 5.49 3.77
CA ILE A 48 6.84 5.27 2.34
C ILE A 48 7.58 3.99 1.98
N GLN A 49 6.89 3.10 1.27
CA GLN A 49 7.51 1.98 0.58
C GLN A 49 7.38 2.17 -0.94
N LYS A 50 8.46 1.89 -1.67
CA LYS A 50 8.44 1.85 -3.14
C LYS A 50 8.41 0.40 -3.59
N GLY A 51 7.71 0.15 -4.68
CA GLY A 51 7.65 -1.18 -5.28
C GLY A 51 7.32 -1.13 -6.76
N GLN A 52 7.13 -2.30 -7.33
CA GLN A 52 6.68 -2.47 -8.70
C GLN A 52 5.65 -3.59 -8.75
N TRP A 53 4.63 -3.42 -9.60
CA TRP A 53 3.65 -4.46 -9.87
C TRP A 53 3.43 -4.56 -11.38
N ASN A 54 3.68 -5.74 -11.96
CA ASN A 54 3.62 -5.97 -13.40
C ASN A 54 4.36 -4.87 -14.20
N GLY A 55 5.58 -4.53 -13.77
CA GLY A 55 6.41 -3.48 -14.40
C GLY A 55 5.95 -2.04 -14.15
N THR A 56 4.81 -1.82 -13.52
CA THR A 56 4.33 -0.47 -13.17
C THR A 56 4.89 -0.06 -11.80
N PRO A 57 5.62 1.07 -11.70
CA PRO A 57 6.08 1.61 -10.43
C PRO A 57 4.92 1.91 -9.48
N LYS A 58 5.06 1.51 -8.22
CA LYS A 58 4.09 1.73 -7.15
C LYS A 58 4.73 2.46 -5.99
N ILE A 59 3.93 3.27 -5.32
CA ILE A 59 4.23 3.86 -4.01
C ILE A 59 3.13 3.45 -3.04
N TYR A 60 3.56 3.04 -1.85
CA TYR A 60 2.70 2.69 -0.73
C TYR A 60 2.97 3.72 0.36
N LEU A 61 1.92 4.45 0.75
CA LEU A 61 1.97 5.31 1.92
C LEU A 61 1.33 4.54 3.07
N TRP A 62 2.08 4.30 4.13
CA TRP A 62 1.58 3.62 5.32
C TRP A 62 1.12 4.64 6.36
N PHE A 63 -0.05 4.39 6.92
CA PHE A 63 -0.66 5.20 7.96
C PHE A 63 -1.03 4.33 9.16
N GLN A 64 -0.95 4.91 10.35
CA GLN A 64 -1.45 4.35 11.59
C GLN A 64 -2.78 5.03 11.92
N ILE A 65 -3.83 4.27 12.17
CA ILE A 65 -5.08 4.82 12.70
C ILE A 65 -4.83 5.39 14.10
N ILE A 66 -5.34 6.59 14.33
CA ILE A 66 -5.32 7.27 15.64
C ILE A 66 -6.74 7.48 16.18
N GLU A 67 -7.73 7.66 15.31
CA GLU A 67 -9.15 7.71 15.68
C GLU A 67 -10.03 7.01 14.64
N PRO A 68 -11.10 6.31 15.07
CA PRO A 68 -11.51 6.13 16.47
C PRO A 68 -10.59 5.16 17.24
N TYR A 69 -10.56 5.29 18.57
CA TYR A 69 -9.63 4.57 19.45
C TYR A 69 -9.75 3.05 19.41
N GLU A 70 -10.92 2.51 19.03
CA GLU A 70 -11.13 1.06 18.86
C GLU A 70 -10.15 0.42 17.87
N TYR A 71 -9.73 1.17 16.86
CA TYR A 71 -8.80 0.71 15.82
C TYR A 71 -7.44 1.42 15.92
N GLU A 72 -7.14 2.06 17.05
CA GLU A 72 -5.87 2.75 17.26
C GLU A 72 -4.69 1.78 17.05
N GLY A 73 -3.65 2.27 16.37
CA GLY A 73 -2.44 1.50 16.12
C GLY A 73 -2.49 0.62 14.86
N VAL A 74 -3.67 0.36 14.30
CA VAL A 74 -3.83 -0.42 13.07
C VAL A 74 -3.10 0.27 11.91
N LYS A 75 -2.23 -0.46 11.21
CA LYS A 75 -1.47 0.04 10.06
C LYS A 75 -2.20 -0.25 8.76
N ILE A 76 -2.58 0.78 8.03
CA ILE A 76 -3.26 0.67 6.73
C ILE A 76 -2.48 1.42 5.67
N ARG A 77 -2.39 0.82 4.48
CA ARG A 77 -1.67 1.41 3.35
C ARG A 77 -2.61 2.03 2.32
N MET A 78 -2.15 3.11 1.71
CA MET A 78 -2.67 3.66 0.47
C MET A 78 -1.75 3.26 -0.69
N LEU A 79 -2.26 2.53 -1.67
CA LEU A 79 -1.51 2.12 -2.87
C LEU A 79 -1.74 3.11 -4.02
N MET A 80 -0.66 3.58 -4.65
CA MET A 80 -0.74 4.48 -5.80
C MET A 80 0.30 4.15 -6.88
N ASN A 81 0.04 4.58 -8.12
CA ASN A 81 1.03 4.53 -9.19
C ASN A 81 2.09 5.63 -8.97
N ALA A 82 3.36 5.27 -9.06
CA ALA A 82 4.50 6.17 -8.86
C ALA A 82 5.10 6.61 -10.20
N TYR A 83 4.29 7.27 -11.03
CA TYR A 83 4.79 7.81 -12.30
C TYR A 83 5.69 9.02 -12.06
N ARG A 84 6.76 9.14 -12.88
CA ARG A 84 7.65 10.31 -12.85
C ARG A 84 6.91 11.64 -13.06
N LYS A 85 5.83 11.61 -13.84
CA LYS A 85 4.91 12.73 -14.07
C LYS A 85 3.48 12.23 -13.78
N PRO A 86 3.01 12.34 -12.53
CA PRO A 86 1.65 11.95 -12.19
C PRO A 86 0.65 12.84 -12.94
N SER A 87 -0.42 12.27 -13.48
CA SER A 87 -1.51 13.06 -14.08
C SER A 87 -2.32 13.75 -12.98
N ASN A 88 -2.97 14.87 -13.31
CA ASN A 88 -3.78 15.65 -12.36
C ASN A 88 -4.93 14.82 -11.72
N GLY A 89 -5.40 13.78 -12.42
CA GLY A 89 -6.44 12.88 -11.92
C GLY A 89 -5.91 11.72 -11.05
N SER A 90 -4.59 11.51 -11.01
CA SER A 90 -3.99 10.39 -10.29
C SER A 90 -4.16 10.52 -8.78
N ASN A 91 -4.28 9.38 -8.10
CA ASN A 91 -4.40 9.36 -6.64
C ASN A 91 -3.21 10.02 -5.95
N TYR A 92 -1.99 9.85 -6.49
CA TYR A 92 -0.80 10.51 -5.95
C TYR A 92 -0.91 12.03 -6.06
N TYR A 93 -1.34 12.55 -7.22
CA TYR A 93 -1.49 13.99 -7.39
C TYR A 93 -2.51 14.56 -6.40
N LYS A 94 -3.68 13.93 -6.27
CA LYS A 94 -4.74 14.36 -5.35
C LYS A 94 -4.26 14.33 -3.89
N ALA A 95 -3.65 13.23 -3.46
CA ALA A 95 -3.11 13.10 -2.10
C ALA A 95 -2.04 14.16 -1.81
N TRP A 96 -1.14 14.41 -2.77
CA TRP A 96 -0.10 15.41 -2.63
C TRP A 96 -0.68 16.82 -2.52
N VAL A 97 -1.70 17.17 -3.32
CA VAL A 97 -2.37 18.47 -3.23
C VAL A 97 -3.04 18.66 -1.87
N ILE A 98 -3.67 17.63 -1.32
CA ILE A 98 -4.28 17.68 0.02
C ILE A 98 -3.22 17.94 1.08
N ALA A 99 -2.08 17.24 1.02
CA ALA A 99 -0.98 17.50 1.94
C ALA A 99 -0.39 18.90 1.74
N ASN A 100 -0.13 19.31 0.50
CA ASN A 100 0.51 20.58 0.20
C ASN A 100 -0.40 21.81 0.45
N GLY A 101 -1.73 21.63 0.43
CA GLY A 101 -2.71 22.72 0.56
C GLY A 101 -2.91 23.55 -0.70
N SER A 102 -2.12 23.32 -1.75
CA SER A 102 -2.22 24.01 -3.04
C SER A 102 -1.77 23.11 -4.20
N LYS A 103 -2.17 23.48 -5.42
CA LYS A 103 -1.73 22.79 -6.63
C LYS A 103 -0.24 23.06 -6.87
N PRO A 104 0.55 22.06 -7.32
CA PRO A 104 1.93 22.30 -7.71
C PRO A 104 1.98 23.28 -8.89
N ALA A 105 2.95 24.20 -8.88
CA ALA A 105 3.24 25.06 -10.01
C ALA A 105 3.87 24.23 -11.17
N ARG A 106 4.00 24.85 -12.34
CA ARG A 106 4.57 24.17 -13.52
C ARG A 106 6.00 23.72 -13.20
N ILE A 107 6.26 22.41 -13.34
CA ILE A 107 7.57 21.75 -13.12
C ILE A 107 7.93 21.52 -11.64
N ASP A 108 7.03 21.83 -10.70
CA ASP A 108 7.28 21.55 -9.29
C ASP A 108 7.50 20.06 -9.01
N ARG A 109 8.46 19.80 -8.12
CA ARG A 109 8.76 18.45 -7.66
C ARG A 109 7.74 18.05 -6.60
N MET A 110 6.92 17.06 -6.93
CA MET A 110 5.96 16.48 -5.98
C MET A 110 6.66 15.42 -5.11
N SER A 111 7.44 15.85 -4.12
CA SER A 111 8.13 14.92 -3.21
C SER A 111 7.14 14.19 -2.29
N PRO A 112 7.28 12.87 -2.07
CA PRO A 112 6.48 12.15 -1.09
C PRO A 112 6.86 12.51 0.35
N ASP A 113 7.98 13.18 0.58
CA ASP A 113 8.36 13.65 1.93
C ASP A 113 7.33 14.60 2.54
N ILE A 114 6.46 15.21 1.71
CA ILE A 114 5.37 16.07 2.17
C ILE A 114 4.43 15.36 3.16
N PHE A 115 4.35 14.03 3.15
CA PHE A 115 3.48 13.28 4.05
C PHE A 115 4.10 13.03 5.44
N LYS A 116 5.43 13.19 5.59
CA LYS A 116 6.15 12.82 6.81
C LYS A 116 5.66 13.59 8.03
N GLY A 117 5.37 12.85 9.10
CA GLY A 117 4.95 13.40 10.40
C GLY A 117 3.52 13.96 10.44
N ARG A 118 2.77 13.87 9.34
CA ARG A 118 1.45 14.51 9.23
C ARG A 118 0.29 13.57 9.54
N ILE A 119 -0.83 14.16 9.91
CA ILE A 119 -2.09 13.51 10.21
C ILE A 119 -3.14 13.94 9.20
N PHE A 120 -3.95 12.97 8.78
CA PHE A 120 -4.98 13.14 7.76
C PHE A 120 -6.30 12.51 8.20
N GLU A 121 -7.40 13.09 7.73
CA GLU A 121 -8.64 12.34 7.58
C GLU A 121 -8.51 11.48 6.32
N VAL A 122 -8.77 10.18 6.45
CA VAL A 122 -8.64 9.19 5.38
C VAL A 122 -9.93 8.39 5.24
N PHE A 123 -10.27 8.01 4.01
CA PHE A 123 -11.34 7.06 3.77
C PHE A 123 -10.76 5.65 3.62
N VAL A 124 -11.21 4.73 4.48
CA VAL A 124 -10.85 3.31 4.45
C VAL A 124 -11.95 2.54 3.73
N GLU A 125 -11.55 1.70 2.77
CA GLU A 125 -12.45 0.81 2.03
C GLU A 125 -11.98 -0.64 2.10
N THR A 126 -12.93 -1.58 1.94
CA THR A 126 -12.64 -3.01 1.88
C THR A 126 -12.25 -3.39 0.45
N VAL A 127 -11.13 -4.08 0.31
CA VAL A 127 -10.73 -4.71 -0.94
C VAL A 127 -11.26 -6.13 -0.97
N LYS A 128 -12.08 -6.41 -1.97
CA LYS A 128 -12.56 -7.75 -2.35
C LYS A 128 -11.76 -8.21 -3.58
N PRO A 129 -10.59 -8.86 -3.41
CA PRO A 129 -9.75 -9.22 -4.54
C PRO A 129 -10.48 -10.18 -5.48
N LYS A 130 -10.11 -10.13 -6.77
CA LYS A 130 -10.59 -11.05 -7.78
C LYS A 130 -9.44 -11.92 -8.26
N ASN A 131 -9.73 -13.20 -8.50
CA ASN A 131 -8.79 -14.11 -9.13
C ASN A 131 -8.65 -13.79 -10.64
N LYS A 132 -7.75 -14.50 -11.32
CA LYS A 132 -7.51 -14.33 -12.76
C LYS A 132 -8.73 -14.64 -13.63
N ALA A 133 -9.66 -15.45 -13.14
CA ALA A 133 -10.91 -15.77 -13.81
C ALA A 133 -12.02 -14.73 -13.54
N GLY A 134 -11.74 -13.71 -12.72
CA GLY A 134 -12.66 -12.61 -12.43
C GLY A 134 -13.63 -12.86 -11.27
N PHE A 135 -13.55 -14.02 -10.62
CA PHE A 135 -14.36 -14.33 -9.43
C PHE A 135 -13.76 -13.68 -8.18
N TYR A 136 -14.62 -13.27 -7.25
CA TYR A 136 -14.17 -12.79 -5.96
C TYR A 136 -13.52 -13.91 -5.16
N GLU A 137 -12.43 -13.56 -4.50
CA GLU A 137 -11.76 -14.44 -3.54
C GLU A 137 -12.59 -14.54 -2.24
N PRO A 138 -12.40 -15.62 -1.45
CA PRO A 138 -13.04 -15.79 -0.14
C PRO A 138 -12.87 -14.58 0.78
N GLU A 139 -13.82 -14.41 1.71
CA GLU A 139 -13.82 -13.31 2.69
C GLU A 139 -12.54 -13.28 3.55
N SER A 140 -11.92 -14.44 3.80
CA SER A 140 -10.65 -14.55 4.50
C SER A 140 -9.47 -13.87 3.77
N LEU A 141 -9.63 -13.51 2.49
CA LEU A 141 -8.64 -12.75 1.70
C LEU A 141 -9.02 -11.27 1.53
N HIS A 142 -10.14 -10.83 2.11
CA HIS A 142 -10.52 -9.42 2.10
C HIS A 142 -9.62 -8.64 3.06
N TYR A 143 -9.38 -7.38 2.74
CA TYR A 143 -8.52 -6.52 3.56
C TYR A 143 -8.88 -5.06 3.38
N SER A 144 -8.62 -4.24 4.38
CA SER A 144 -8.82 -2.80 4.31
C SER A 144 -7.62 -2.09 3.68
N LYS A 145 -7.90 -1.03 2.93
CA LYS A 145 -6.88 -0.08 2.47
C LYS A 145 -7.41 1.34 2.60
N ILE A 146 -6.51 2.32 2.55
CA ILE A 146 -6.92 3.72 2.36
C ILE A 146 -7.20 3.95 0.87
N ALA A 147 -8.42 4.37 0.56
CA ALA A 147 -8.84 4.70 -0.80
C ALA A 147 -8.34 6.09 -1.21
N CYS A 148 -8.48 7.07 -0.30
CA CYS A 148 -8.06 8.45 -0.49
C CYS A 148 -7.78 9.16 0.83
N LEU A 149 -6.98 10.23 0.73
CA LEU A 149 -6.95 11.27 1.75
C LEU A 149 -8.14 12.21 1.51
N ILE A 150 -8.76 12.67 2.58
CA ILE A 150 -9.87 13.63 2.56
C ILE A 150 -9.34 15.02 2.87
N LYS A 151 -8.61 15.14 3.98
CA LYS A 151 -8.15 16.43 4.53
C LYS A 151 -6.86 16.27 5.31
N TYR A 152 -6.00 17.28 5.24
CA TYR A 152 -4.84 17.44 6.12
C TYR A 152 -5.28 18.12 7.43
N ILE A 153 -4.84 17.57 8.57
CA ILE A 153 -5.21 18.05 9.90
C ILE A 153 -4.07 18.83 10.55
N GLU A 154 -2.94 18.17 10.81
CA GLU A 154 -1.76 18.69 11.53
C GLU A 154 -0.47 17.99 11.09
#